data_AF-S6AGG3-F1
#
_entry.id   AF-S6AGG3-F1
#
_cell.length_a   1.000
_cell.length_b   1.000
_cell.length_c   1.000
_cell.angle_alpha   90.00
_cell.angle_beta   90.00
_cell.angle_gamma   90.00
#
_symmetry.space_group_name_H-M   'P 1'
#
loop_
_entity.id
_entity.type
_entity.pdbx_description
1 polymer ?
#
loop_
_entity_poly.entity_id
_entity_poly.type
_entity_poly.pdbx_seq_one_letter_code
_entity_poly.pdbx_strand_id
1 'polypeptide(L)'
;MSEDLDERRLWELVNRLDSRLNTVRVLAEVLLDNAAMREGIPGPYLDNVKESALMEAVIYLSRSNEKDFLRLAKMEKLPLV
;
A
#
# COMPACT_ATOMS: atom_id res chain seq x y z
N MET A 1 11.89 -29.36 9.41
CA MET A 1 10.54 -28.91 9.84
C MET A 1 10.48 -27.42 10.18
N SER A 2 11.52 -26.80 10.75
CA SER A 2 11.54 -25.34 10.99
C SER A 2 11.65 -24.53 9.70
N GLU A 3 12.53 -24.94 8.79
CA GLU A 3 12.80 -24.20 7.54
C GLU A 3 11.58 -24.11 6.62
N ASP A 4 10.80 -25.19 6.49
CA ASP A 4 9.57 -25.23 5.68
C ASP A 4 8.46 -24.28 6.21
N LEU A 5 8.45 -24.00 7.53
CA LEU A 5 7.51 -23.06 8.14
C LEU A 5 7.97 -21.60 7.94
N ASP A 6 9.27 -21.36 7.98
CA ASP A 6 9.85 -20.03 7.78
C ASP A 6 9.76 -19.61 6.30
N GLU A 7 9.97 -20.52 5.35
CA GLU A 7 9.75 -20.28 3.92
C GLU A 7 8.27 -19.95 3.60
N ARG A 8 7.32 -20.68 4.19
CA ARG A 8 5.88 -20.36 4.01
C ARG A 8 5.53 -18.99 4.55
N ARG A 9 6.02 -18.64 5.74
CA ARG A 9 5.81 -17.31 6.34
C ARG A 9 6.42 -16.20 5.49
N LEU A 10 7.59 -16.44 4.91
CA LEU A 10 8.25 -15.50 3.99
C LEU A 10 7.37 -15.27 2.75
N TRP A 11 6.92 -16.35 2.11
CA TRP A 11 6.05 -16.27 0.94
C TRP A 11 4.73 -15.54 1.21
N GLU A 12 4.07 -15.84 2.33
CA GLU A 12 2.84 -15.13 2.74
C GLU A 12 3.09 -13.63 2.93
N LEU A 13 4.22 -13.27 3.55
CA LEU A 13 4.59 -11.88 3.80
C LEU A 13 4.88 -11.13 2.48
N VAL A 14 5.62 -11.76 1.55
CA VAL A 14 5.91 -11.21 0.22
C VAL A 14 4.61 -11.02 -0.58
N ASN A 15 3.76 -12.04 -0.66
CA ASN A 15 2.50 -11.96 -1.40
C ASN A 15 1.56 -10.89 -0.84
N ARG A 16 1.46 -10.78 0.49
CA ARG A 16 0.66 -9.74 1.14
C ARG A 16 1.23 -8.34 0.90
N LEU A 17 2.55 -8.19 0.88
CA LEU A 17 3.20 -6.92 0.61
C LEU A 17 2.98 -6.48 -0.84
N ASP A 18 3.22 -7.38 -1.80
CA ASP A 18 3.02 -7.12 -3.23
C ASP A 18 1.58 -6.67 -3.55
N SER A 19 0.59 -7.45 -3.08
CA SER A 19 -0.82 -7.13 -3.29
C SER A 19 -1.23 -5.76 -2.72
N ARG A 20 -0.77 -5.41 -1.51
CA ARG A 20 -1.08 -4.11 -0.90
C ARG A 20 -0.30 -2.96 -1.52
N LEU A 21 0.94 -3.17 -1.99
CA LEU A 21 1.69 -2.15 -2.73
C LEU A 21 0.96 -1.80 -4.03
N ASN A 22 0.51 -2.81 -4.78
CA ASN A 22 -0.30 -2.57 -5.97
C ASN A 22 -1.62 -1.87 -5.65
N THR A 23 -2.28 -2.24 -4.54
CA THR A 23 -3.51 -1.56 -4.08
C THR A 23 -3.23 -0.08 -3.79
N VAL A 24 -2.21 0.24 -2.99
CA VAL A 24 -1.82 1.62 -2.68
C VAL A 24 -1.53 2.43 -3.94
N ARG A 25 -0.83 1.84 -4.91
CA ARG A 25 -0.55 2.48 -6.21
C ARG A 25 -1.84 2.87 -6.92
N VAL A 26 -2.76 1.93 -7.11
CA VAL A 26 -4.04 2.18 -7.79
C VAL A 26 -4.87 3.24 -7.06
N LEU A 27 -4.94 3.18 -5.72
CA LEU A 27 -5.68 4.19 -4.95
C LEU A 27 -5.04 5.59 -5.05
N ALA A 28 -3.71 5.67 -5.11
CA ALA A 28 -3.00 6.92 -5.32
C ALA A 28 -3.26 7.49 -6.73
N GLU A 29 -3.26 6.64 -7.76
CA GLU A 29 -3.63 7.02 -9.14
C GLU A 29 -5.06 7.59 -9.17
N VAL A 30 -6.03 6.93 -8.52
CA VAL A 30 -7.41 7.44 -8.42
C VAL A 30 -7.49 8.80 -7.73
N LEU A 31 -6.70 9.02 -6.66
CA LEU A 31 -6.64 10.33 -5.99
C LEU A 31 -6.05 11.42 -6.88
N LEU A 32 -5.00 11.10 -7.65
CA LEU A 32 -4.38 12.02 -8.60
C LEU A 32 -5.34 12.37 -9.74
N ASP A 33 -6.01 11.37 -10.31
CA ASP A 33 -7.01 11.57 -11.35
C ASP A 33 -8.18 12.43 -10.83
N ASN A 34 -8.67 12.15 -9.62
CA ASN A 34 -9.71 12.96 -9.00
C ASN A 34 -9.26 14.42 -8.78
N ALA A 35 -8.03 14.62 -8.31
CA ALA A 35 -7.47 15.95 -8.13
C ALA A 35 -7.27 16.72 -9.44
N ALA A 36 -6.92 16.02 -10.53
CA ALA A 36 -6.78 16.62 -11.85
C ALA A 36 -8.13 17.15 -12.41
N MET A 37 -9.25 16.55 -11.99
CA MET A 37 -10.60 16.98 -12.39
C MET A 37 -11.14 18.17 -11.58
N ARG A 38 -10.41 18.68 -10.58
CA ARG A 38 -10.92 19.66 -9.61
C ARG A 38 -11.38 20.98 -10.24
N GLU A 39 -10.76 21.39 -11.35
CA GLU A 39 -11.11 22.58 -12.13
C GLU A 39 -11.91 22.26 -13.41
N GLY A 40 -12.18 20.97 -13.68
CA GLY A 40 -12.83 20.50 -14.91
C GLY A 40 -14.36 20.47 -14.87
N ILE A 41 -14.97 20.31 -16.04
CA ILE A 41 -16.39 19.98 -16.21
C ILE A 41 -16.48 18.69 -17.04
N PRO A 42 -17.01 17.57 -16.50
CA PRO A 42 -17.49 17.43 -15.12
C PRO A 42 -16.33 17.54 -14.11
N GLY A 43 -16.67 18.00 -12.90
CA GLY A 43 -15.73 18.08 -11.79
C GLY A 43 -15.32 16.70 -11.26
N PRO A 44 -14.65 16.65 -10.10
CA PRO A 44 -14.13 15.40 -9.54
C PRO A 44 -15.24 14.38 -9.27
N TYR A 45 -14.93 13.10 -9.49
CA TYR A 45 -15.85 11.99 -9.24
C TYR A 45 -16.07 11.74 -7.75
N LEU A 46 -14.99 11.84 -6.95
CA LEU A 46 -15.03 11.77 -5.50
C LEU A 46 -15.25 13.18 -4.94
N ASP A 47 -16.30 13.30 -4.14
CA ASP A 47 -16.47 14.48 -3.27
C ASP A 47 -15.37 14.55 -2.19
N ASN A 48 -15.26 15.69 -1.55
CA ASN A 48 -14.22 15.96 -0.53
C ASN A 48 -14.21 14.92 0.60
N VAL A 49 -15.37 14.38 0.99
CA VAL A 49 -15.48 13.40 2.08
C VAL A 49 -14.89 12.06 1.64
N LYS A 50 -15.28 11.57 0.45
CA LYS A 50 -14.75 10.32 -0.12
C LYS A 50 -13.27 10.42 -0.45
N GLU A 51 -12.83 11.55 -1.00
CA GLU A 51 -11.42 11.81 -1.28
C GLU A 51 -10.58 11.75 0.01
N SER A 52 -11.05 12.40 1.07
CA SER A 52 -10.37 12.39 2.38
C SER A 52 -10.31 10.98 2.98
N ALA A 53 -11.42 10.24 2.95
CA ALA A 53 -11.46 8.86 3.44
C ALA A 53 -10.52 7.93 2.63
N LEU A 54 -10.43 8.14 1.31
CA LEU A 54 -9.52 7.38 0.45
C LEU A 54 -8.05 7.71 0.76
N MET A 55 -7.73 8.98 0.99
CA MET A 55 -6.39 9.40 1.42
C MET A 55 -5.99 8.76 2.76
N GLU A 56 -6.88 8.73 3.74
CA GLU A 56 -6.64 8.05 5.03
C GLU A 56 -6.37 6.54 4.84
N ALA A 57 -7.13 5.88 3.96
CA ALA A 57 -6.91 4.48 3.63
C ALA A 57 -5.52 4.25 3.00
N VAL A 58 -5.10 5.12 2.08
CA VAL A 58 -3.76 5.08 1.47
C VAL A 58 -2.66 5.24 2.53
N ILE A 59 -2.81 6.18 3.46
CA ILE A 59 -1.85 6.39 4.56
C ILE A 59 -1.77 5.15 5.46
N TYR A 60 -2.92 4.58 5.83
CA TYR A 60 -2.97 3.38 6.66
C TYR A 60 -2.28 2.19 5.98
N LEU A 61 -2.59 1.94 4.70
CA LEU A 61 -1.99 0.85 3.93
C LEU A 61 -0.49 1.05 3.76
N SER A 62 -0.04 2.28 3.50
CA SER A 62 1.39 2.61 3.36
C SER A 62 2.18 2.32 4.63
N ARG A 63 1.66 2.71 5.80
CA ARG A 63 2.27 2.36 7.11
C ARG A 63 2.29 0.86 7.36
N SER A 64 1.24 0.15 6.93
CA SER A 64 1.14 -1.30 7.04
C SER A 64 2.16 -2.01 6.14
N ASN A 65 2.40 -1.47 4.94
CA ASN A 65 3.41 -1.96 4.00
C ASN A 65 4.83 -1.74 4.53
N GLU A 66 5.11 -0.57 5.11
CA GLU A 66 6.41 -0.27 5.73
C GLU A 66 6.75 -1.29 6.84
N LYS A 67 5.80 -1.59 7.72
CA LYS A 67 5.98 -2.59 8.80
C LYS A 67 6.36 -3.97 8.25
N ASP A 68 5.71 -4.38 7.16
CA ASP A 68 5.97 -5.68 6.55
C ASP A 68 7.27 -5.71 5.76
N PHE A 69 7.63 -4.61 5.09
CA PHE A 69 8.94 -4.44 4.47
C PHE A 69 10.07 -4.54 5.49
N LEU A 70 9.96 -3.83 6.62
CA LEU A 70 10.96 -3.89 7.69
C LEU A 70 11.06 -5.30 8.29
N ARG A 71 9.94 -6.04 8.35
CA ARG A 71 9.94 -7.44 8.78
C ARG A 71 10.67 -8.34 7.78
N LEU A 72 10.42 -8.18 6.47
CA LEU A 72 11.14 -8.89 5.41
C LEU A 72 12.63 -8.61 5.47
N ALA A 73 13.01 -7.34 5.55
CA ALA A 73 14.41 -6.95 5.58
C ALA A 73 15.16 -7.51 6.81
N LYS A 74 14.50 -7.62 7.97
CA LYS A 74 15.06 -8.31 9.14
C LYS A 74 15.24 -9.81 8.91
N MET A 75 14.29 -10.47 8.25
CA MET A 75 14.36 -11.90 7.93
C MET A 75 15.52 -12.19 6.97
N GLU A 76 15.68 -11.36 5.94
CA GLU A 76 16.73 -11.47 4.92
C GLU A 76 18.08 -10.85 5.35
N LYS A 77 18.18 -10.38 6.60
CA LYS A 77 19.39 -9.73 7.16
C LYS A 77 19.93 -8.59 6.27
N LEU A 78 19.03 -7.89 5.59
CA LEU A 78 19.39 -6.74 4.78
C LEU A 78 19.94 -5.62 5.69
N PRO A 79 20.89 -4.81 5.20
CA PRO A 79 21.36 -3.65 5.94
C PRO A 79 20.20 -2.63 6.04
N LEU A 80 19.50 -2.69 7.16
CA LEU A 80 18.51 -1.69 7.55
C LEU A 80 19.25 -0.47 8.09
N VAL A 81 18.90 0.72 7.58
CA VAL A 81 19.43 2.02 8.02
C VAL A 81 18.90 2.37 9.41
#